data_AF-A0A965GP92-F1
#
_entry.id   AF-A0A965GP92-F1
#
_cell.length_a   1.000
_cell.length_b   1.000
_cell.length_c   1.000
_cell.angle_alpha   90.00
_cell.angle_beta   90.00
_cell.angle_gamma   90.00
#
_symmetry.space_group_name_H-M   'P 1'
#
loop_
_entity.id
_entity.type
_entity.pdbx_description
1 polymer ?
#
loop_
_entity_poly.entity_id
_entity_poly.type
_entity_poly.pdbx_seq_one_letter_code
_entity_poly.pdbx_strand_id
1 'polypeptide(L)'
;MIDYPVDALLRLRAAIRHHRDQKGDNRCWLDDWRLWNKLRDVAFVDDTVIPDDAMARCEAYYRHRRSETADPMPANAIRDRRRWNADIDNLSRAKQYDELSRIESAIRAHRDIVGRERTLDDDRALYAILPENLPADFRLPPEDQFLGETLAPHAGCPAFWRSHGSCPGTCHNLHTWGPCGPK
;
A
#
# COMPACT_ATOMS: atom_id res chain seq x y z
N MET A 1 -11.34 4.66 -28.99
CA MET A 1 -12.02 5.45 -27.95
C MET A 1 -11.46 5.01 -26.62
N ILE A 2 -10.81 5.91 -25.88
CA ILE A 2 -10.33 5.63 -24.52
C ILE A 2 -11.57 5.67 -23.62
N ASP A 3 -11.99 4.53 -23.08
CA ASP A 3 -13.13 4.46 -22.17
C ASP A 3 -12.70 4.89 -20.77
N TYR A 4 -12.62 6.22 -20.61
CA TYR A 4 -12.01 6.91 -19.48
C TYR A 4 -12.36 6.38 -18.07
N PRO A 5 -13.62 5.98 -17.74
CA PRO A 5 -13.91 5.43 -16.42
C PRO A 5 -13.43 3.99 -16.25
N VAL A 6 -13.48 3.15 -17.27
CA VAL A 6 -13.10 1.72 -17.19
C VAL A 6 -11.60 1.57 -16.95
N ASP A 7 -10.76 2.27 -17.73
CA ASP A 7 -9.30 2.21 -17.57
C ASP A 7 -8.87 2.73 -16.19
N ALA A 8 -9.50 3.82 -15.72
CA ALA A 8 -9.24 4.37 -14.39
C ALA A 8 -9.64 3.39 -13.28
N LEU A 9 -10.81 2.76 -13.41
CA LEU A 9 -11.32 1.78 -12.46
C LEU A 9 -10.42 0.54 -12.38
N LEU A 10 -10.03 -0.01 -13.53
CA LEU A 10 -9.10 -1.15 -13.62
C LEU A 10 -7.76 -0.83 -12.97
N ARG A 11 -7.20 0.35 -13.27
CA ARG A 11 -5.93 0.82 -12.71
C ARG A 11 -5.98 0.95 -11.18
N LEU A 12 -7.04 1.53 -10.62
CA LEU A 12 -7.18 1.69 -9.17
C LEU A 12 -7.42 0.35 -8.47
N ARG A 13 -8.27 -0.53 -9.01
CA ARG A 13 -8.44 -1.89 -8.48
C ARG A 13 -7.12 -2.65 -8.50
N ALA A 14 -6.34 -2.56 -9.58
CA ALA A 14 -5.03 -3.18 -9.67
C ALA A 14 -4.05 -2.62 -8.62
N ALA A 15 -4.10 -1.32 -8.34
CA ALA A 15 -3.27 -0.70 -7.31
C ALA A 15 -3.61 -1.18 -5.89
N ILE A 16 -4.91 -1.26 -5.55
CA ILE A 16 -5.34 -1.78 -4.24
C ILE A 16 -4.96 -3.25 -4.12
N ARG A 17 -5.13 -4.06 -5.18
CA ARG A 17 -4.69 -5.46 -5.19
C ARG A 17 -3.19 -5.59 -4.96
N HIS A 18 -2.39 -4.77 -5.65
CA HIS A 18 -0.95 -4.76 -5.46
C HIS A 18 -0.59 -4.43 -4.01
N HIS A 19 -1.24 -3.45 -3.41
CA HIS A 19 -1.07 -3.09 -2.00
C HIS A 19 -1.48 -4.23 -1.05
N ARG A 20 -2.66 -4.82 -1.25
CA ARG A 20 -3.17 -5.99 -0.50
C ARG A 20 -2.23 -7.19 -0.58
N ASP A 21 -1.70 -7.47 -1.76
CA ASP A 21 -0.95 -8.69 -2.04
C ASP A 21 0.54 -8.59 -1.63
N GLN A 22 1.00 -7.44 -1.11
CA GLN A 22 2.32 -7.32 -0.48
C GLN A 22 2.42 -8.22 0.76
N LYS A 23 3.61 -8.79 0.98
CA LYS A 23 3.90 -9.76 2.05
C LYS A 23 5.30 -9.56 2.62
N GLY A 24 5.49 -10.00 3.87
CA GLY A 24 6.79 -9.94 4.54
C GLY A 24 7.30 -8.50 4.62
N ASP A 25 8.59 -8.30 4.37
CA ASP A 25 9.19 -6.95 4.40
C ASP A 25 8.73 -6.03 3.27
N ASN A 26 8.16 -6.60 2.21
CA ASN A 26 7.57 -5.82 1.12
C ASN A 26 6.21 -5.23 1.50
N ARG A 27 5.64 -5.57 2.66
CA ARG A 27 4.42 -4.97 3.20
C ARG A 27 4.81 -3.90 4.22
N CYS A 28 4.79 -2.64 3.80
CA CYS A 28 5.21 -1.52 4.63
C CYS A 28 4.38 -0.26 4.37
N TRP A 29 4.56 0.78 5.19
CA TRP A 29 3.84 2.05 5.03
C TRP A 29 4.10 2.74 3.68
N LEU A 30 5.25 2.48 3.05
CA LEU A 30 5.58 3.08 1.75
C LEU A 30 4.68 2.54 0.62
N ASP A 31 4.12 1.34 0.79
CA ASP A 31 3.11 0.83 -0.15
C ASP A 31 1.81 1.61 -0.08
N ASP A 32 1.46 2.17 1.09
CA ASP A 32 0.31 3.06 1.19
C ASP A 32 0.52 4.29 0.31
N TRP A 33 1.71 4.88 0.38
CA TRP A 33 2.05 6.05 -0.43
C TRP A 33 2.01 5.73 -1.92
N ARG A 34 2.55 4.58 -2.33
CA ARG A 34 2.45 4.08 -3.72
C ARG A 34 1.00 3.94 -4.18
N LEU A 35 0.10 3.52 -3.30
CA LEU A 35 -1.33 3.45 -3.57
C LEU A 35 -1.95 4.86 -3.67
N TRP A 36 -1.66 5.75 -2.73
CA TRP A 36 -2.22 7.11 -2.70
C TRP A 36 -1.84 7.90 -3.94
N ASN A 37 -0.60 7.77 -4.42
CA ASN A 37 -0.12 8.37 -5.68
C ASN A 37 -0.86 7.89 -6.94
N LYS A 38 -1.79 6.94 -6.82
CA LYS A 38 -2.69 6.55 -7.91
C LYS A 38 -3.93 7.44 -7.99
N LEU A 39 -4.24 8.24 -6.97
CA LEU A 39 -5.28 9.25 -7.05
C LEU A 39 -4.83 10.42 -7.93
N ARG A 40 -5.78 11.03 -8.65
CA ARG A 40 -5.50 12.14 -9.58
C ARG A 40 -5.33 13.50 -8.89
N ASP A 41 -5.79 13.60 -7.65
CA ASP A 41 -5.76 14.82 -6.85
C ASP A 41 -4.54 14.92 -5.94
N VAL A 42 -3.57 14.00 -6.09
CA VAL A 42 -2.28 14.13 -5.41
C VAL A 42 -1.46 15.17 -6.17
N ALA A 43 -1.41 16.39 -5.62
CA ALA A 43 -0.24 17.23 -5.86
C ALA A 43 0.97 16.42 -5.37
N PHE A 44 1.99 16.25 -6.23
CA PHE A 44 3.25 15.59 -5.89
C PHE A 44 3.63 15.98 -4.46
N VAL A 45 3.57 15.00 -3.54
CA VAL A 45 3.95 15.27 -2.15
C VAL A 45 5.45 15.40 -2.15
N ASP A 46 5.91 16.55 -1.65
CA ASP A 46 7.30 16.94 -1.52
C ASP A 46 8.17 15.76 -1.05
N ASP A 47 9.23 15.48 -1.81
CA ASP A 47 10.16 14.34 -1.63
C ASP A 47 11.06 14.50 -0.37
N THR A 48 10.66 15.38 0.56
CA THR A 48 11.38 15.79 1.76
C THR A 48 11.07 14.89 2.96
N VAL A 49 10.82 13.60 2.74
CA VAL A 49 10.67 12.66 3.85
C VAL A 49 12.02 12.54 4.58
N ILE A 50 12.08 13.12 5.78
CA ILE A 50 13.24 13.01 6.66
C ILE A 50 13.35 11.55 7.12
N PRO A 51 14.54 10.90 7.03
CA PRO A 51 14.70 9.49 7.38
C PRO A 51 14.20 9.10 8.78
N ASP A 52 14.34 9.98 9.77
CA ASP A 52 13.84 9.73 11.13
C ASP A 52 12.31 9.67 11.18
N ASP A 53 11.62 10.57 10.48
CA ASP A 53 10.16 10.54 10.33
C ASP A 53 9.70 9.28 9.59
N ALA A 54 10.50 8.84 8.61
CA ALA A 54 10.26 7.63 7.85
C ALA A 54 10.36 6.37 8.73
N MET A 55 11.36 6.34 9.63
CA MET A 55 11.54 5.26 10.59
C MET A 55 10.45 5.22 11.65
N ALA A 56 10.02 6.37 12.17
CA ALA A 56 8.87 6.44 13.07
C ALA A 56 7.60 5.83 12.43
N ARG A 57 7.39 6.05 11.12
CA ARG A 57 6.29 5.43 10.37
C ARG A 57 6.46 3.91 10.20
N CYS A 58 7.69 3.42 10.04
CA CYS A 58 7.97 1.97 10.02
C CYS A 58 7.59 1.31 11.35
N GLU A 59 7.96 1.93 12.48
CA GLU A 59 7.61 1.42 13.81
C GLU A 59 6.10 1.43 14.03
N ALA A 60 5.43 2.55 13.71
CA ALA A 60 3.98 2.67 13.84
C ALA A 60 3.25 1.62 12.99
N TYR A 61 3.68 1.42 11.74
CA TYR A 61 3.14 0.38 10.87
C TYR A 61 3.26 -1.00 11.53
N TYR A 62 4.46 -1.35 12.00
CA TYR A 62 4.72 -2.65 12.62
C TYR A 62 3.84 -2.89 13.86
N ARG A 63 3.67 -1.87 14.71
CA ARG A 63 2.89 -1.96 15.96
C ARG A 63 1.38 -2.05 15.73
N HIS A 64 0.84 -1.37 14.72
CA HIS A 64 -0.61 -1.19 14.56
C HIS A 64 -1.23 -1.98 13.39
N ARG A 65 -0.41 -2.49 12.47
CA ARG A 65 -0.88 -3.09 11.20
C ARG A 65 -0.30 -4.47 10.93
N ARG A 66 0.11 -5.17 12.00
CA ARG A 66 0.50 -6.59 11.94
C ARG A 66 -0.53 -7.47 12.63
N SER A 67 -0.64 -8.70 12.15
CA SER A 67 -1.39 -9.77 12.81
C SER A 67 -0.50 -11.01 12.94
N GLU A 68 -0.66 -11.76 14.01
CA GLU A 68 0.03 -13.06 14.18
C GLU A 68 -0.63 -14.16 13.33
N THR A 69 -1.92 -14.00 13.02
CA THR A 69 -2.71 -14.96 12.27
C THR A 69 -3.24 -14.35 10.97
N ALA A 70 -3.31 -15.16 9.92
CA ALA A 70 -3.99 -14.77 8.70
C ALA A 70 -5.50 -14.59 8.95
N ASP A 71 -6.10 -13.61 8.28
CA ASP A 71 -7.55 -13.44 8.30
C ASP A 71 -8.25 -14.63 7.63
N PRO A 72 -9.42 -15.04 8.13
CA PRO A 72 -10.17 -16.14 7.54
C PRO A 72 -10.61 -15.78 6.12
N MET A 73 -10.56 -16.76 5.23
CA MET A 73 -11.06 -16.60 3.86
C MET A 73 -12.60 -16.53 3.87
N PRO A 74 -13.22 -15.45 3.36
CA PRO A 74 -14.67 -15.36 3.27
C PRO A 74 -15.27 -16.41 2.34
N ALA A 75 -16.49 -16.88 2.64
CA ALA A 75 -17.17 -17.90 1.83
C ALA A 75 -17.49 -17.40 0.40
N ASN A 76 -17.73 -16.11 0.24
CA ASN A 76 -18.02 -15.46 -1.04
C ASN A 76 -16.75 -14.99 -1.78
N ALA A 77 -15.55 -15.34 -1.32
CA ALA A 77 -14.31 -14.85 -1.92
C ALA A 77 -14.08 -15.42 -3.34
N ILE A 78 -13.77 -14.54 -4.29
CA ILE A 78 -13.53 -14.90 -5.69
C ILE A 78 -12.04 -15.22 -5.87
N ARG A 79 -11.68 -16.50 -5.77
CA ARG A 79 -10.28 -16.95 -5.89
C ARG A 79 -9.75 -16.93 -7.32
N ASP A 80 -10.63 -17.07 -8.32
CA ASP A 80 -10.25 -17.03 -9.72
C ASP A 80 -10.01 -15.59 -10.18
N ARG A 81 -8.74 -15.27 -10.45
CA ARG A 81 -8.29 -13.94 -10.91
C ARG A 81 -8.99 -13.49 -12.20
N ARG A 82 -9.42 -14.41 -13.05
CA ARG A 82 -10.13 -14.09 -14.30
C ARG A 82 -11.50 -13.45 -14.05
N ARG A 83 -12.05 -13.66 -12.84
CA ARG A 83 -13.37 -13.16 -12.44
C ARG A 83 -13.32 -11.85 -11.63
N TRP A 84 -12.14 -11.36 -11.29
CA TRP A 84 -11.97 -10.17 -10.44
C TRP A 84 -12.49 -8.85 -11.03
N ASN A 85 -12.68 -8.80 -12.35
CA ASN A 85 -13.20 -7.62 -13.04
C ASN A 85 -14.42 -7.96 -13.93
N ALA A 86 -14.98 -9.17 -13.80
CA ALA A 86 -16.09 -9.63 -14.64
C ALA A 86 -17.38 -8.82 -14.42
N ASP A 87 -17.47 -8.08 -13.31
CA ASP A 87 -18.56 -7.15 -13.03
C ASP A 87 -18.54 -5.95 -13.98
N ILE A 88 -17.36 -5.46 -14.38
CA ILE A 88 -17.17 -4.22 -15.13
C ILE A 88 -17.89 -4.26 -16.49
N ASP A 89 -17.82 -5.39 -17.19
CA ASP A 89 -18.43 -5.57 -18.52
C ASP A 89 -19.96 -5.41 -18.51
N ASN A 90 -20.58 -5.57 -17.33
CA ASN A 90 -22.02 -5.48 -17.14
C ASN A 90 -22.47 -4.14 -16.52
N LEU A 91 -21.54 -3.25 -16.17
CA LEU A 91 -21.87 -1.95 -15.60
C LEU A 91 -22.28 -0.96 -16.70
N SER A 92 -23.40 -0.27 -16.48
CA SER A 92 -23.70 0.92 -17.28
C SER A 92 -22.63 2.00 -17.04
N ARG A 93 -22.47 2.91 -18.00
CA ARG A 93 -21.49 4.00 -17.89
C ARG A 93 -21.67 4.83 -16.60
N ALA A 94 -22.90 5.09 -16.18
CA ALA A 94 -23.18 5.78 -14.92
C ALA A 94 -22.65 4.97 -13.72
N LYS A 95 -22.88 3.65 -13.71
CA LYS A 95 -22.38 2.76 -12.66
C LYS A 95 -20.87 2.63 -12.65
N GLN A 96 -20.21 2.72 -13.80
CA GLN A 96 -18.75 2.77 -13.86
C GLN A 96 -18.20 4.03 -13.17
N TYR A 97 -18.85 5.19 -13.34
CA TYR A 97 -18.48 6.42 -12.61
C TYR A 97 -18.78 6.32 -11.11
N ASP A 98 -19.92 5.77 -10.72
CA ASP A 98 -20.26 5.52 -9.31
C ASP A 98 -19.18 4.64 -8.66
N GLU A 99 -18.80 3.55 -9.31
CA GLU A 99 -17.75 2.63 -8.81
C GLU A 99 -16.38 3.30 -8.76
N LEU A 100 -16.01 4.06 -9.78
CA LEU A 100 -14.76 4.83 -9.77
C LEU A 100 -14.72 5.79 -8.59
N SER A 101 -15.80 6.56 -8.38
CA SER A 101 -15.94 7.50 -7.26
C SER A 101 -15.87 6.80 -5.91
N ARG A 102 -16.52 5.63 -5.77
CA ARG A 102 -16.48 4.80 -4.57
C ARG A 102 -15.05 4.34 -4.25
N ILE A 103 -14.31 3.86 -5.23
CA ILE A 103 -12.93 3.41 -5.05
C ILE A 103 -12.00 4.56 -4.70
N GLU A 104 -12.09 5.70 -5.41
CA GLU A 104 -11.29 6.87 -5.07
C GLU A 104 -11.58 7.36 -3.65
N SER A 105 -12.85 7.38 -3.25
CA SER A 105 -13.27 7.77 -1.90
C SER A 105 -12.72 6.84 -0.82
N ALA A 106 -12.66 5.53 -1.07
CA ALA A 106 -12.06 4.58 -0.14
C ALA A 106 -10.55 4.78 0.03
N ILE A 107 -9.82 5.03 -1.07
CA ILE A 107 -8.38 5.33 -1.01
C ILE A 107 -8.15 6.64 -0.26
N ARG A 108 -8.96 7.70 -0.51
CA ARG A 108 -8.89 8.96 0.24
C ARG A 108 -9.18 8.76 1.71
N ALA A 109 -10.23 8.01 2.06
CA ALA A 109 -10.57 7.73 3.45
C ALA A 109 -9.42 7.04 4.20
N HIS A 110 -8.71 6.11 3.55
CA HIS A 110 -7.50 5.51 4.12
C HIS A 110 -6.32 6.50 4.20
N ARG A 111 -6.09 7.30 3.15
CA ARG A 111 -5.02 8.31 3.10
C ARG A 111 -5.21 9.39 4.17
N ASP A 112 -6.44 9.83 4.39
CA ASP A 112 -6.76 11.03 5.18
C ASP A 112 -7.05 10.70 6.66
N ILE A 113 -6.67 9.50 7.11
CA ILE A 113 -6.62 9.16 8.54
C ILE A 113 -5.59 10.05 9.21
N VAL A 114 -6.08 11.00 10.02
CA VAL A 114 -5.29 11.97 10.78
C VAL A 114 -5.73 11.95 12.25
N GLY A 115 -4.81 12.33 13.16
CA GLY A 115 -5.10 12.38 14.59
C GLY A 115 -5.10 11.01 15.30
N ARG A 116 -4.82 9.93 14.59
CA ARG A 116 -4.56 8.58 15.13
C ARG A 116 -3.70 7.76 14.18
N GLU A 117 -3.17 6.65 14.68
CA GLU A 117 -2.49 5.65 13.85
C GLU A 117 -3.47 4.87 12.96
N ARG A 118 -3.00 4.45 11.79
CA ARG A 118 -3.71 3.50 10.92
C ARG A 118 -3.62 2.10 11.51
N THR A 119 -4.68 1.34 11.38
CA THR A 119 -4.86 0.01 11.97
C THR A 119 -5.12 -1.04 10.90
N LEU A 120 -5.08 -2.32 11.28
CA LEU A 120 -5.51 -3.42 10.42
C LEU A 120 -6.93 -3.26 9.89
N ASP A 121 -7.83 -2.69 10.68
CA ASP A 121 -9.24 -2.54 10.28
C ASP A 121 -9.39 -1.48 9.19
N ASP A 122 -8.54 -0.46 9.18
CA ASP A 122 -8.48 0.52 8.10
C ASP A 122 -8.05 -0.13 6.78
N ASP A 123 -7.05 -1.02 6.84
CA ASP A 123 -6.63 -1.82 5.68
C ASP A 123 -7.70 -2.77 5.20
N ARG A 124 -8.34 -3.49 6.13
CA ARG A 124 -9.43 -4.42 5.81
C ARG A 124 -10.57 -3.68 5.14
N ALA A 125 -10.94 -2.50 5.63
CA ALA A 125 -11.97 -1.66 5.02
C ALA A 125 -11.60 -1.26 3.58
N LEU A 126 -10.34 -0.88 3.35
CA LEU A 126 -9.82 -0.58 2.01
C LEU A 126 -9.83 -1.81 1.08
N TYR A 127 -9.58 -3.01 1.58
CA TYR A 127 -9.57 -4.21 0.74
C TYR A 127 -10.97 -4.77 0.47
N ALA A 128 -11.89 -4.60 1.43
CA ALA A 128 -13.28 -5.03 1.31
C ALA A 128 -14.06 -4.34 0.18
N ILE A 129 -13.57 -3.22 -0.35
CA ILE A 129 -14.20 -2.56 -1.50
C ILE A 129 -13.97 -3.29 -2.83
N LEU A 130 -13.04 -4.25 -2.89
CA LEU A 130 -12.78 -5.03 -4.08
C LEU A 130 -13.78 -6.19 -4.24
N PRO A 131 -14.23 -6.49 -5.47
CA PRO A 131 -15.29 -7.49 -5.71
C PRO A 131 -14.88 -8.90 -5.31
N GLU A 132 -13.59 -9.22 -5.33
CA GLU A 132 -13.11 -10.56 -4.98
C GLU A 132 -13.16 -10.88 -3.48
N ASN A 133 -13.35 -9.88 -2.61
CA ASN A 133 -13.43 -10.03 -1.16
C ASN A 133 -12.33 -10.94 -0.56
N LEU A 134 -11.10 -10.80 -1.08
CA LEU A 134 -9.95 -11.55 -0.59
C LEU A 134 -9.28 -10.81 0.57
N PRO A 135 -8.93 -11.52 1.67
CA PRO A 135 -8.16 -10.92 2.75
C PRO A 135 -6.71 -10.67 2.34
N ALA A 136 -6.08 -9.69 2.98
CA ALA A 136 -4.63 -9.56 2.97
C ALA A 136 -3.97 -10.54 3.95
N ASP A 137 -2.68 -10.76 3.75
CA ASP A 137 -1.84 -11.42 4.74
C ASP A 137 -1.08 -10.36 5.54
N PHE A 138 -1.55 -10.10 6.75
CA PHE A 138 -0.99 -9.06 7.64
C PHE A 138 0.14 -9.56 8.54
N ARG A 139 0.59 -10.80 8.34
CA ARG A 139 1.75 -11.30 9.06
C ARG A 139 3.00 -10.60 8.55
N LEU A 140 3.74 -10.03 9.47
CA LEU A 140 5.06 -9.46 9.24
C LEU A 140 6.12 -10.38 9.86
N PRO A 141 7.39 -10.26 9.44
CA PRO A 141 8.47 -10.94 10.13
C PRO A 141 8.58 -10.51 11.61
N PRO A 142 9.32 -11.28 12.44
CA PRO A 142 9.68 -10.87 13.78
C PRO A 142 10.28 -9.46 13.83
N GLU A 143 10.14 -8.79 14.96
CA GLU A 143 10.46 -7.36 15.07
C GLU A 143 11.93 -7.06 14.81
N ASP A 144 12.82 -7.91 15.30
CA ASP A 144 14.27 -7.87 15.07
C ASP A 144 14.67 -8.16 13.62
N GLN A 145 13.77 -8.74 12.83
CA GLN A 145 13.97 -8.96 11.39
C GLN A 145 13.40 -7.82 10.56
N PHE A 146 12.20 -7.32 10.90
CA PHE A 146 11.54 -6.23 10.16
C PHE A 146 12.14 -4.86 10.52
N LEU A 147 12.21 -4.54 11.82
CA LEU A 147 12.75 -3.26 12.32
C LEU A 147 14.26 -3.33 12.59
N GLY A 148 14.87 -4.51 12.70
CA GLY A 148 16.30 -4.66 12.98
C GLY A 148 17.19 -4.81 11.74
N GLU A 149 18.46 -5.18 11.96
CA GLU A 149 19.49 -5.27 10.91
C GLU A 149 19.67 -6.68 10.33
N THR A 150 18.96 -7.67 10.85
CA THR A 150 19.14 -9.10 10.52
C THR A 150 19.00 -9.39 9.03
N LEU A 151 18.11 -8.68 8.34
CA LEU A 151 17.82 -8.85 6.92
C LEU A 151 18.40 -7.73 6.05
N ALA A 152 19.13 -6.77 6.61
CA ALA A 152 19.78 -5.71 5.83
C ALA A 152 20.87 -6.30 4.90
N PRO A 153 21.07 -5.75 3.68
CA PRO A 153 20.35 -4.64 3.04
C PRO A 153 19.10 -5.10 2.24
N HIS A 154 18.69 -6.36 2.39
CA HIS A 154 17.59 -6.97 1.63
C HIS A 154 16.21 -6.81 2.29
N ALA A 155 16.18 -6.30 3.53
CA ALA A 155 14.96 -5.87 4.20
C ALA A 155 14.33 -4.69 3.44
N GLY A 156 13.00 -4.60 3.53
CA GLY A 156 12.19 -3.61 2.83
C GLY A 156 12.39 -2.18 3.34
N CYS A 157 11.30 -1.41 3.38
CA CYS A 157 11.30 0.02 3.74
C CYS A 157 12.14 0.40 5.00
N PRO A 158 12.13 -0.37 6.11
CA PRO A 158 12.93 0.00 7.28
C PRO A 158 14.45 0.05 7.03
N ALA A 159 15.03 -0.94 6.35
CA ALA A 159 16.46 -0.96 6.05
C ALA A 159 16.86 0.14 5.05
N PHE A 160 15.98 0.43 4.08
CA PHE A 160 16.15 1.56 3.17
C PHE A 160 16.29 2.87 3.95
N TRP A 161 15.34 3.21 4.83
CA TRP A 161 15.38 4.49 5.55
C TRP A 161 16.53 4.59 6.55
N ARG A 162 16.86 3.52 7.27
CA ARG A 162 18.04 3.53 8.16
C ARG A 162 19.33 3.81 7.40
N SER A 163 19.54 3.15 6.25
CA SER A 163 20.74 3.39 5.43
C SER A 163 20.85 4.83 4.93
N HIS A 164 19.72 5.53 4.75
CA HIS A 164 19.68 6.92 4.30
C HIS A 164 19.76 7.93 5.44
N GLY A 165 19.31 7.58 6.65
CA GLY A 165 19.47 8.40 7.86
C GLY A 165 20.93 8.57 8.31
N SER A 166 21.76 7.55 8.09
CA SER A 166 23.20 7.59 8.42
C SER A 166 24.11 8.15 7.32
N CYS A 167 23.55 8.57 6.18
CA CYS A 167 24.34 8.88 4.99
C CYS A 167 24.74 10.38 4.96
N PRO A 168 26.03 10.76 4.86
CA PRO A 168 26.46 12.15 4.82
C PRO A 168 26.16 12.78 3.45
N GLY A 169 24.99 13.42 3.30
CA GLY A 169 24.59 14.46 2.31
C GLY A 169 24.84 14.28 0.79
N THR A 170 25.94 13.68 0.34
CA THR A 170 26.37 13.63 -1.06
C THR A 170 25.96 12.34 -1.79
N CYS A 171 25.47 11.31 -1.07
CA CYS A 171 25.09 10.01 -1.63
C CYS A 171 23.58 9.72 -1.57
N HIS A 172 22.74 10.71 -1.20
CA HIS A 172 21.30 10.50 -1.04
C HIS A 172 20.62 10.29 -2.41
N ASN A 173 20.10 9.08 -2.64
CA ASN A 173 19.17 8.82 -3.72
C ASN A 173 17.90 8.17 -3.16
N LEU A 174 16.96 9.02 -2.74
CA LEU A 174 15.66 8.58 -2.23
C LEU A 174 14.74 7.96 -3.31
N HIS A 175 15.17 7.97 -4.58
CA HIS A 175 14.38 7.51 -5.72
C HIS A 175 14.74 6.10 -6.19
N THR A 176 15.81 5.48 -5.68
CA THR A 176 16.22 4.13 -6.05
C THR A 176 16.24 3.21 -4.84
N TRP A 177 15.47 2.11 -4.91
CA TRP A 177 15.49 1.07 -3.88
C TRP A 177 16.85 0.39 -3.80
N GLY A 178 17.46 0.42 -2.61
CA GLY A 178 18.77 -0.15 -2.33
C GLY A 178 19.45 0.59 -1.18
N PRO A 179 20.60 0.10 -0.69
CA PRO A 179 21.41 0.84 0.27
C PRO A 179 21.90 2.16 -0.35
N CYS A 180 22.09 3.19 0.49
CA CYS A 180 22.74 4.44 0.06
C CYS A 180 24.07 4.11 -0.65
N GLY A 181 24.21 4.53 -1.91
CA GLY A 181 25.38 4.25 -2.75
C GLY A 181 25.91 5.53 -3.40
N PRO A 182 27.22 5.60 -3.73
CA PRO A 182 27.74 6.72 -4.52
C PRO A 182 27.00 6.76 -5.87
N LYS A 183 26.70 7.98 -6.34
CA LYS A 183 26.17 8.21 -7.68
C LYS A 183 27.10 7.66 -8.77
#